data_AF-A0A7S0L9J2-F1
#
_entry.id   AF-A0A7S0L9J2-F1
#
_cell.length_a   1.000
_cell.length_b   1.000
_cell.length_c   1.000
_cell.angle_alpha   90.00
_cell.angle_beta   90.00
_cell.angle_gamma   90.00
#
_symmetry.space_group_name_H-M   'P 1'
#
loop_
_entity.id
_entity.type
_entity.pdbx_description
1 polymer ?
#
loop_
_entity_poly.entity_id
_entity_poly.type
_entity_poly.pdbx_seq_one_letter_code
_entity_poly.pdbx_strand_id
1 'polypeptide(L)'
;RVTVQTRPLFGKRGVLAESGATFLKMDCEGAEVALLESAQVNDWCAVSHLIFEWSFSKVREIDRFRSVVAVLERAGFSVRFEGKGNWDVYLDSWPSKWRMDALIFATRSAHSSECARTYQR
;
A
#
# COMPACT_ATOMS: atom_id res chain seq x y z
N ARG A 1 2.41 -18.38 -29.10
CA ARG A 1 1.66 -17.36 -28.32
C ARG A 1 1.44 -17.93 -26.93
N VAL A 2 1.76 -17.18 -25.87
CA VAL A 2 1.47 -17.58 -24.48
C VAL A 2 0.19 -16.87 -24.07
N THR A 3 -0.77 -17.62 -23.54
CA THR A 3 -1.96 -17.04 -22.93
C THR A 3 -1.60 -16.58 -21.52
N VAL A 4 -1.74 -15.29 -21.26
CA VAL A 4 -1.55 -14.71 -19.93
C VAL A 4 -2.91 -14.67 -19.23
N GLN A 5 -3.01 -15.24 -18.04
CA GLN A 5 -4.18 -15.10 -17.16
C GLN A 5 -3.85 -14.12 -16.04
N THR A 6 -4.69 -13.11 -15.86
CA THR A 6 -4.59 -12.16 -14.75
C THR A 6 -5.45 -12.62 -13.58
N ARG A 7 -4.97 -12.38 -12.35
CA ARG A 7 -5.68 -12.69 -11.12
C ARG A 7 -5.81 -11.43 -10.27
N PRO A 8 -6.94 -11.21 -9.57
CA PRO A 8 -7.05 -10.08 -8.64
C PRO A 8 -6.08 -10.27 -7.48
N LEU A 9 -5.50 -9.17 -7.00
CA LEU A 9 -4.63 -9.21 -5.81
C LEU A 9 -5.46 -9.46 -4.54
N PHE A 10 -6.59 -8.76 -4.43
CA PHE A 10 -7.49 -8.75 -3.27
C PHE A 10 -8.75 -9.63 -3.45
N GLY A 11 -9.55 -9.73 -2.39
CA GLY A 11 -10.77 -10.53 -2.33
C GLY A 11 -10.55 -12.00 -1.94
N LYS A 12 -11.66 -12.73 -1.72
CA LYS A 12 -11.63 -14.13 -1.22
C LYS A 12 -10.86 -15.12 -2.12
N ARG A 13 -10.82 -14.86 -3.43
CA ARG A 13 -10.05 -15.63 -4.43
C ARG A 13 -8.88 -14.83 -5.00
N GLY A 14 -8.49 -13.77 -4.28
CA GLY A 14 -7.33 -12.96 -4.59
C GLY A 14 -6.04 -13.68 -4.27
N VAL A 15 -4.97 -13.29 -4.96
CA VAL A 15 -3.64 -13.92 -4.80
C VAL A 15 -3.15 -13.84 -3.35
N LEU A 16 -3.40 -12.73 -2.64
CA LEU A 16 -2.95 -12.59 -1.25
C LEU A 16 -3.69 -13.53 -0.29
N ALA A 17 -5.00 -13.67 -0.47
CA ALA A 17 -5.83 -14.56 0.33
C ALA A 17 -5.42 -16.03 0.17
N GLU A 18 -5.18 -16.47 -1.07
CA GLU A 18 -4.85 -17.87 -1.36
C GLU A 18 -3.40 -18.24 -1.06
N SER A 19 -2.46 -17.32 -1.29
CA SER A 19 -1.04 -17.58 -1.01
C SER A 19 -0.73 -17.56 0.49
N GLY A 20 -1.54 -16.88 1.30
CA GLY A 20 -1.23 -16.61 2.70
C GLY A 20 0.03 -15.74 2.85
N ALA A 21 0.39 -14.97 1.81
CA ALA A 21 1.58 -14.14 1.83
C ALA A 21 1.48 -13.08 2.93
N THR A 22 2.43 -13.11 3.86
CA THR A 22 2.52 -12.16 4.98
C THR A 22 3.37 -10.94 4.65
N PHE A 23 4.21 -11.05 3.64
CA PHE A 23 5.10 -10.00 3.17
C PHE A 23 4.81 -9.70 1.69
N LEU A 24 4.52 -8.44 1.38
CA LEU A 24 4.27 -7.97 0.03
C LEU A 24 5.22 -6.80 -0.30
N LYS A 25 5.94 -6.91 -1.41
CA LYS A 25 6.65 -5.78 -2.01
C LYS A 25 5.92 -5.40 -3.30
N MET A 26 5.65 -4.12 -3.50
CA MET A 26 4.98 -3.61 -4.70
C MET A 26 5.71 -2.38 -5.22
N ASP A 27 5.84 -2.28 -6.54
CA ASP A 27 6.33 -1.06 -7.18
C ASP A 27 5.10 -0.21 -7.55
N CYS A 28 5.02 1.04 -7.10
CA CYS A 28 3.81 1.85 -7.19
C CYS A 28 4.03 3.05 -8.13
N GLU A 29 3.99 2.79 -9.43
CA GLU A 29 4.21 3.79 -10.48
C GLU A 29 2.92 4.31 -11.15
N GLY A 30 1.74 3.76 -10.82
CA GLY A 30 0.48 4.35 -11.29
C GLY A 30 -0.77 3.54 -10.97
N ALA A 31 -0.98 2.42 -11.68
CA ALA A 31 -2.20 1.63 -11.56
C ALA A 31 -2.37 1.02 -10.16
N GLU A 32 -1.25 0.75 -9.50
CA GLU A 32 -1.17 0.22 -8.14
C GLU A 32 -1.67 1.23 -7.11
N VAL A 33 -1.62 2.54 -7.41
CA VAL A 33 -2.15 3.57 -6.53
C VAL A 33 -3.67 3.41 -6.38
N ALA A 34 -4.38 3.22 -7.49
CA ALA A 34 -5.82 2.99 -7.45
C ALA A 34 -6.16 1.70 -6.71
N LEU A 35 -5.31 0.67 -6.85
CA LEU A 35 -5.44 -0.57 -6.10
C LEU A 35 -5.29 -0.30 -4.59
N LEU A 36 -4.25 0.43 -4.14
CA LEU A 36 -4.06 0.80 -2.74
C LEU A 36 -5.19 1.68 -2.19
N GLU A 37 -5.68 2.65 -2.97
CA GLU A 37 -6.78 3.56 -2.58
C GLU A 37 -8.11 2.79 -2.43
N SER A 38 -8.34 1.78 -3.27
CA SER A 38 -9.57 0.97 -3.23
C SER A 38 -9.56 -0.13 -2.17
N ALA A 39 -8.38 -0.45 -1.62
CA ALA A 39 -8.20 -1.57 -0.71
C ALA A 39 -9.05 -1.39 0.56
N GLN A 40 -9.77 -2.43 0.92
CA GLN A 40 -10.55 -2.49 2.15
C GLN A 40 -9.71 -3.09 3.28
N VAL A 41 -10.09 -2.83 4.53
CA VAL A 41 -9.41 -3.39 5.72
C VAL A 41 -9.22 -4.90 5.62
N ASN A 42 -10.24 -5.61 5.12
CA ASN A 42 -10.25 -7.05 4.97
C ASN A 42 -9.33 -7.58 3.86
N ASP A 43 -8.95 -6.75 2.89
CA ASP A 43 -8.10 -7.17 1.78
C ASP A 43 -6.66 -7.44 2.22
N TRP A 44 -6.25 -6.82 3.33
CA TRP A 44 -4.91 -6.93 3.85
C TRP A 44 -4.70 -8.10 4.80
N CYS A 45 -5.73 -8.86 5.13
CA CYS A 45 -5.74 -9.77 6.28
C CYS A 45 -4.61 -10.79 6.38
N ALA A 46 -4.09 -11.29 5.24
CA ALA A 46 -2.93 -12.17 5.23
C ALA A 46 -1.60 -11.41 5.41
N VAL A 47 -1.54 -10.13 5.05
CA VAL A 47 -0.34 -9.30 5.01
C VAL A 47 -0.09 -8.63 6.36
N SER A 48 1.13 -8.77 6.87
CA SER A 48 1.66 -8.07 8.04
C SER A 48 2.74 -7.05 7.69
N HIS A 49 3.39 -7.20 6.54
CA HIS A 49 4.44 -6.32 6.05
C HIS A 49 4.18 -5.97 4.59
N LEU A 50 4.02 -4.69 4.31
CA LEU A 50 3.91 -4.13 2.96
C LEU A 50 5.06 -3.13 2.77
N ILE A 51 5.81 -3.32 1.70
CA ILE A 51 6.80 -2.33 1.23
C ILE A 51 6.39 -1.88 -0.16
N PHE A 52 6.33 -0.57 -0.38
CA PHE A 52 6.15 -0.04 -1.72
C PHE A 52 6.92 1.24 -1.97
N GLU A 53 7.32 1.43 -3.21
CA GLU A 53 7.97 2.66 -3.65
C GLU A 53 6.93 3.60 -4.24
N TRP A 54 6.91 4.86 -3.80
CA TRP A 54 6.04 5.89 -4.36
C TRP A 54 6.85 6.90 -5.14
N SER A 55 6.59 6.97 -6.45
CA SER A 55 7.25 7.98 -7.29
C SER A 55 6.46 9.28 -7.37
N PHE A 56 6.96 10.32 -6.70
CA PHE A 56 6.42 11.68 -6.86
C PHE A 56 6.75 12.29 -8.23
N SER A 57 7.62 11.65 -9.02
CA SER A 57 7.82 12.03 -10.42
C SER A 57 6.63 11.62 -11.31
N LYS A 58 5.97 10.51 -10.95
CA LYS A 58 4.84 9.89 -11.67
C LYS A 58 3.49 10.31 -11.11
N VAL A 59 3.37 10.35 -9.78
CA VAL A 59 2.15 10.70 -9.06
C VAL A 59 2.46 11.85 -8.12
N ARG A 60 2.22 13.08 -8.60
CA ARG A 60 2.64 14.33 -7.93
C ARG A 60 1.68 14.76 -6.83
N GLU A 61 0.48 14.19 -6.85
CA GLU A 61 -0.63 14.53 -5.96
C GLU A 61 -0.36 14.00 -4.55
N ILE A 62 0.15 14.89 -3.71
CA ILE A 62 0.44 14.58 -2.31
C ILE A 62 -0.80 14.08 -1.55
N ASP A 63 -1.98 14.56 -1.91
CA ASP A 63 -3.23 14.16 -1.27
C ASP A 63 -3.60 12.71 -1.58
N ARG A 64 -3.21 12.19 -2.75
CA ARG A 64 -3.39 10.76 -3.05
C ARG A 64 -2.48 9.89 -2.20
N PHE A 65 -1.23 10.32 -2.02
CA PHE A 65 -0.33 9.65 -1.08
C PHE A 65 -0.90 9.64 0.35
N ARG A 66 -1.40 10.78 0.84
CA ARG A 66 -2.08 10.87 2.15
C ARG A 66 -3.29 9.95 2.25
N SER A 67 -4.09 9.87 1.19
CA SER A 67 -5.24 8.97 1.11
C SER A 67 -4.82 7.50 1.26
N VAL A 68 -3.77 7.07 0.54
CA VAL A 68 -3.21 5.72 0.65
C VAL A 68 -2.71 5.43 2.06
N VAL A 69 -1.95 6.34 2.66
CA VAL A 69 -1.48 6.20 4.05
C VAL A 69 -2.67 6.02 4.99
N ALA A 70 -3.70 6.85 4.87
CA ALA A 70 -4.89 6.76 5.70
C ALA A 70 -5.66 5.44 5.49
N VAL A 71 -5.70 4.89 4.27
CA VAL A 71 -6.27 3.55 4.01
C VAL A 71 -5.49 2.47 4.77
N LEU A 72 -4.16 2.50 4.69
CA LEU A 72 -3.30 1.53 5.36
C LEU A 72 -3.39 1.63 6.89
N GLU A 73 -3.42 2.84 7.43
CA GLU A 73 -3.60 3.09 8.87
C GLU A 73 -4.96 2.59 9.36
N ARG A 74 -6.04 2.82 8.60
CA ARG A 74 -7.36 2.23 8.90
C ARG A 74 -7.35 0.71 8.85
N ALA A 75 -6.51 0.11 8.00
CA ALA A 75 -6.28 -1.33 7.97
C ALA A 75 -5.36 -1.82 9.10
N GLY A 76 -4.95 -0.94 10.01
CA GLY A 76 -4.15 -1.26 11.20
C GLY A 76 -2.65 -1.29 10.96
N PHE A 77 -2.17 -0.79 9.82
CA PHE A 77 -0.73 -0.63 9.59
C PHE A 77 -0.19 0.62 10.28
N SER A 78 0.95 0.46 10.94
CA SER A 78 1.86 1.57 11.20
C SER A 78 2.65 1.84 9.92
N VAL A 79 2.50 3.03 9.36
CA VAL A 79 3.19 3.44 8.13
C VAL A 79 4.40 4.31 8.48
N ARG A 80 5.56 3.96 7.92
CA ARG A 80 6.78 4.76 7.94
C ARG A 80 7.28 4.89 6.51
N PHE A 81 8.10 5.88 6.24
CA PHE A 81 8.72 6.03 4.95
C PHE A 81 10.15 6.51 5.11
N GLU A 82 11.02 6.01 4.24
CA GLU A 82 12.37 6.48 4.07
C GLU A 82 12.42 7.30 2.78
N GLY A 83 12.84 8.55 2.93
CA GLY A 83 13.11 9.46 1.84
C GLY A 83 14.10 10.51 2.33
N LYS A 84 14.88 11.10 1.43
CA LYS A 84 15.73 12.26 1.75
C LYS A 84 14.88 13.54 1.89
N GLY A 85 13.90 13.54 2.80
CA GLY A 85 13.00 14.66 3.06
C GLY A 85 11.99 14.37 4.18
N ASN A 86 11.94 15.24 5.18
CA ASN A 86 11.03 15.15 6.32
C ASN A 86 9.72 15.91 6.01
N TRP A 87 8.58 15.24 6.14
CA TRP A 87 7.24 15.75 5.75
C TRP A 87 6.88 17.10 6.36
N ASP A 88 7.23 17.29 7.63
CA ASP A 88 6.82 18.47 8.41
C ASP A 88 7.65 19.73 8.09
N VAL A 89 8.77 19.58 7.38
CA VAL A 89 9.70 20.69 7.11
C VAL A 89 9.41 21.38 5.77
N TYR A 90 8.61 20.76 4.89
CA TYR A 90 8.48 21.18 3.49
C TYR A 90 7.05 21.54 3.02
N LEU A 91 6.09 21.69 3.95
CA LEU A 91 4.69 22.01 3.62
C LEU A 91 4.53 23.29 2.77
N ASP A 92 5.45 24.25 2.89
CA ASP A 92 5.36 25.52 2.16
C ASP A 92 6.14 25.55 0.83
N SER A 93 6.92 24.52 0.49
CA SER A 93 7.80 24.56 -0.71
C SER A 93 7.87 23.27 -1.54
N TRP A 94 7.15 22.23 -1.15
CA TRP A 94 6.95 21.03 -1.97
C TRP A 94 5.86 21.27 -3.03
N PRO A 95 6.07 20.96 -4.33
CA PRO A 95 7.17 20.20 -4.93
C PRO A 95 7.94 21.07 -5.95
N SER A 96 8.72 22.07 -5.51
CA SER A 96 9.43 22.93 -6.48
C SER A 96 10.89 22.56 -6.76
N LYS A 97 11.56 21.72 -5.95
CA LYS A 97 12.99 21.41 -6.17
C LYS A 97 13.46 19.95 -6.10
N TRP A 98 12.71 19.03 -5.50
CA TRP A 98 13.16 17.64 -5.38
C TRP A 98 12.01 16.68 -5.68
N ARG A 99 11.96 16.18 -6.92
CA ARG A 99 11.05 15.09 -7.33
C ARG A 99 11.75 13.77 -7.02
N MET A 100 11.64 13.28 -5.79
CA MET A 100 12.29 12.03 -5.39
C MET A 100 11.26 11.00 -4.99
N ASP A 101 11.61 9.73 -5.22
CA ASP A 101 10.79 8.59 -4.85
C ASP A 101 10.94 8.34 -3.33
N ALA A 102 9.87 7.88 -2.70
CA ALA A 102 9.85 7.51 -1.29
C ALA A 102 9.69 6.01 -1.17
N LEU A 103 10.42 5.39 -0.25
CA LEU A 103 10.22 3.98 0.10
C LEU A 103 9.33 3.90 1.33
N ILE A 104 8.17 3.26 1.21
CA ILE A 104 7.16 3.15 2.26
C ILE A 104 7.24 1.77 2.88
N PHE A 105 7.22 1.73 4.20
CA PHE A 105 7.18 0.56 5.05
C PHE A 105 5.90 0.60 5.88
N ALA A 106 4.97 -0.29 5.60
CA ALA A 106 3.75 -0.47 6.36
C ALA A 106 3.83 -1.80 7.10
N THR A 107 3.77 -1.76 8.44
CA THR A 107 3.84 -2.95 9.28
C THR A 107 2.69 -3.01 10.26
N ARG A 108 2.20 -4.20 10.58
CA ARG A 108 1.22 -4.41 11.64
C ARG A 108 1.45 -5.73 12.36
N SER A 109 1.02 -5.78 13.61
CA SER A 109 0.94 -7.04 14.35
C SER A 109 -0.02 -7.98 13.63
N ALA A 110 0.39 -9.23 13.41
CA ALA A 110 -0.45 -10.20 12.74
C ALA A 110 -1.72 -10.46 13.57
N HIS A 111 -2.85 -10.57 12.86
CA HIS A 111 -4.21 -10.84 13.35
C HIS A 111 -4.90 -9.73 14.15
N SER A 112 -5.64 -8.87 13.43
CA SER A 112 -6.83 -8.24 14.00
C SER A 112 -7.98 -9.27 14.06
N SER A 113 -8.81 -9.21 15.11
CA SER A 113 -10.01 -10.04 15.28
C SER A 113 -11.06 -9.86 14.17
N GLU A 114 -10.90 -8.83 13.36
CA GLU A 114 -11.70 -8.56 12.17
C GLU A 114 -11.35 -9.50 11.01
N CYS A 115 -10.06 -9.81 10.84
CA CYS A 115 -9.58 -10.72 9.80
C CYS A 115 -9.98 -12.18 10.02
N ALA A 116 -10.11 -12.61 11.27
CA ALA A 116 -10.51 -13.99 11.60
C ALA A 116 -11.92 -14.34 11.11
N ARG A 117 -12.82 -13.34 10.97
CA ARG A 117 -14.22 -13.57 10.57
C ARG A 117 -14.40 -13.65 9.05
N THR A 118 -13.48 -13.09 8.27
CA THR A 118 -13.62 -12.98 6.80
C THR A 118 -13.28 -14.28 6.06
N TYR A 119 -12.45 -15.15 6.64
CA TYR A 119 -12.03 -16.43 6.04
C TYR A 119 -12.81 -17.66 6.51
N GLN A 120 -13.78 -17.51 7.42
CA GLN A 120 -14.57 -18.61 7.97
C GLN A 120 -15.95 -18.81 7.29
N ARG A 121 -16.25 -18.11 6.20
CA ARG A 121 -17.50 -18.27 5.43
C ARG A 121 -17.27 -18.48 3.94
#